data_AF-A0A939AWG3-F1
#
_entry.id   AF-A0A939AWG3-F1
#
_cell.length_a   1.000
_cell.length_b   1.000
_cell.length_c   1.000
_cell.angle_alpha   90.00
_cell.angle_beta   90.00
_cell.angle_gamma   90.00
#
_symmetry.space_group_name_H-M   'P 1'
#
loop_
_entity.id
_entity.type
_entity.pdbx_description
1 polymer ?
#
loop_
_entity_poly.entity_id
_entity_poly.type
_entity_poly.pdbx_seq_one_letter_code
_entity_poly.pdbx_strand_id
1 'polypeptide(L)' 'MSSSTLPILHENLPLLEVADGVLLDMIAADPQARKLILVRLSERAAIVAPGGFDALLARLRKLGHTPKVVEE' A
#
# COMPACT_ATOMS: atom_id res chain seq x y z
N MET A 1 27.22 22.31 -0.29
CA MET A 1 25.94 22.89 0.13
C MET A 1 25.02 21.74 0.49
N SER A 2 24.80 21.51 1.78
CA SER A 2 23.96 20.42 2.26
C SER A 2 22.49 20.84 2.13
N SER A 3 21.78 20.30 1.15
CA SER A 3 20.33 20.49 1.03
C SER A 3 19.66 19.80 2.21
N SER A 4 19.23 20.58 3.21
CA SER A 4 18.38 20.10 4.28
C SER A 4 17.00 19.84 3.67
N THR A 5 16.72 18.58 3.34
CA THR A 5 15.40 18.19 2.85
C THR A 5 14.44 18.23 4.03
N LEU A 6 13.53 19.19 4.04
CA LEU A 6 12.49 19.25 5.08
C LEU A 6 11.57 18.03 4.93
N PRO A 7 11.26 17.32 6.02
CA PRO A 7 10.32 16.21 5.97
C PRO A 7 8.93 16.71 5.56
N ILE A 8 8.27 15.97 4.67
CA ILE A 8 6.90 16.25 4.24
C ILE A 8 5.97 15.44 5.14
N LEU A 9 5.00 16.12 5.76
CA LEU A 9 3.89 15.47 6.44
C LEU A 9 2.84 15.10 5.39
N HIS A 10 2.54 13.81 5.27
CA HIS A 10 1.48 13.32 4.40
C HIS A 10 0.18 13.14 5.19
N GLU A 11 -0.93 13.60 4.60
CA GLU A 11 -2.29 13.38 5.09
C GLU A 11 -3.03 12.43 4.13
N ASN A 12 -4.06 11.72 4.64
CA ASN A 12 -4.93 10.85 3.84
C ASN A 12 -4.17 9.77 3.04
N LEU A 13 -3.22 9.10 3.69
CA LEU A 13 -2.48 8.00 3.08
C LEU A 13 -3.41 6.81 2.82
N PRO A 14 -3.35 6.19 1.63
CA PRO A 14 -4.18 5.02 1.36
C PRO A 14 -3.76 3.84 2.24
N LEU A 15 -4.75 3.15 2.80
CA LEU A 15 -4.57 1.97 3.62
C LEU A 15 -4.96 0.71 2.82
N LEU A 16 -4.10 -0.31 2.85
CA LEU A 16 -4.45 -1.64 2.40
C LEU A 16 -4.83 -2.47 3.63
N GLU A 17 -6.10 -2.87 3.69
CA GLU A 17 -6.60 -3.83 4.68
C GLU A 17 -6.97 -5.15 4.02
N VAL A 18 -6.66 -6.26 4.70
CA VAL A 18 -6.91 -7.61 4.20
C VAL A 18 -7.67 -8.49 5.20
N ALA A 19 -8.21 -9.60 4.70
CA ALA A 19 -8.98 -10.56 5.50
C ALA A 19 -8.14 -11.32 6.53
N ASP A 20 -6.85 -11.57 6.26
CA ASP A 20 -5.94 -12.29 7.15
C ASP A 20 -4.47 -11.95 6.81
N GLY A 21 -3.54 -12.36 7.68
CA GLY A 21 -2.12 -12.05 7.51
C GLY A 21 -1.45 -12.73 6.32
N VAL A 22 -1.90 -13.92 5.94
CA VAL A 22 -1.35 -14.68 4.81
C VAL A 22 -1.61 -13.94 3.51
N LEU A 23 -2.80 -13.33 3.36
CA LEU A 23 -3.11 -12.52 2.19
C LEU A 23 -2.18 -11.29 2.06
N LEU A 24 -1.86 -10.62 3.16
CA LEU A 24 -0.92 -9.50 3.12
C LEU A 24 0.50 -9.97 2.77
N ASP A 25 0.91 -11.13 3.27
CA ASP A 25 2.21 -11.73 2.91
C ASP A 25 2.29 -12.08 1.42
N MET A 26 1.21 -12.65 0.86
CA MET A 26 1.12 -12.96 -0.57
C MET A 26 1.19 -11.69 -1.43
N ILE A 27 0.47 -10.63 -1.06
CA ILE A 27 0.53 -9.34 -1.77
C ILE A 27 1.93 -8.74 -1.66
N ALA A 28 2.57 -8.80 -0.48
CA ALA A 28 3.92 -8.28 -0.27
C ALA A 28 5.01 -9.10 -0.97
N ALA A 29 4.75 -10.37 -1.31
CA ALA A 29 5.65 -11.20 -2.09
C ALA A 29 5.65 -10.82 -3.60
N ASP A 30 4.60 -10.16 -4.09
CA ASP A 30 4.58 -9.64 -5.46
C ASP A 30 5.49 -8.39 -5.59
N PRO A 31 6.52 -8.40 -6.45
CA PRO A 31 7.48 -7.30 -6.53
C PRO A 31 6.88 -5.95 -6.97
N GLN A 32 5.76 -5.95 -7.70
CA GLN A 32 5.12 -4.71 -8.14
C GLN A 32 4.25 -4.12 -7.04
N ALA A 33 3.49 -4.95 -6.32
CA ALA A 33 2.74 -4.51 -5.15
C ALA A 33 3.66 -4.10 -4.00
N ARG A 34 4.75 -4.85 -3.74
CA ARG A 34 5.73 -4.55 -2.68
C ARG A 34 6.32 -3.14 -2.79
N LYS A 35 6.62 -2.66 -3.99
CA LYS A 35 7.15 -1.30 -4.24
C LYS A 35 6.18 -0.20 -3.83
N LEU A 36 4.89 -0.51 -3.77
CA LEU A 36 3.82 0.42 -3.43
C LEU A 36 3.45 0.34 -1.94
N ILE A 37 3.97 -0.64 -1.20
CA ILE A 37 3.73 -0.79 0.25
C ILE A 37 4.92 -0.19 1.00
N LEU A 38 4.68 0.87 1.77
CA LEU A 38 5.73 1.54 2.54
C LEU A 38 6.08 0.77 3.81
N VAL A 39 5.06 0.42 4.60
CA VAL A 39 5.22 -0.23 5.89
C VAL A 39 3.99 -1.03 6.25
N ARG A 40 4.20 -2.15 6.95
CA ARG A 40 3.14 -2.94 7.55
C ARG A 40 2.81 -2.35 8.93
N LEU A 41 1.55 -1.99 9.14
CA LEU A 41 1.07 -1.43 10.41
C LEU A 41 0.61 -2.52 11.38
N SER A 42 0.08 -3.62 10.85
CA SER A 42 -0.38 -4.77 11.62
C SER A 42 -0.32 -6.05 10.78
N GLU A 43 -0.71 -7.18 11.34
CA GLU A 43 -0.83 -8.42 10.56
C GLU A 43 -1.74 -8.25 9.34
N ARG A 44 -2.72 -7.35 9.37
CA ARG A 44 -3.76 -7.21 8.33
C ARG A 44 -3.81 -5.86 7.65
N ALA A 45 -2.93 -4.92 8.00
CA ALA A 45 -2.94 -3.57 7.47
C ALA A 45 -1.55 -3.09 7.07
N ALA A 46 -1.48 -2.35 5.95
CA ALA A 46 -0.25 -1.73 5.47
C ALA A 46 -0.51 -0.37 4.81
N ILE A 47 0.45 0.55 4.95
CA ILE A 47 0.41 1.86 4.28
C ILE A 47 0.85 1.69 2.84
N VAL A 48 0.06 2.26 1.93
CA VAL A 48 0.40 2.41 0.51
C VAL A 48 1.14 3.74 0.32
N ALA A 49 2.12 3.75 -0.58
CA ALA A 49 2.86 4.95 -0.92
C ALA A 49 1.93 6.07 -1.42
N PRO A 50 2.21 7.35 -1.08
CA PRO A 50 1.50 8.48 -1.66
C PRO A 50 1.44 8.38 -3.20
N GLY A 51 0.24 8.51 -3.78
CA GLY A 51 0.03 8.36 -5.24
C GLY A 51 0.13 6.93 -5.78
N GLY A 52 0.41 5.94 -4.93
CA GLY A 52 0.51 4.52 -5.31
C GLY A 52 -0.82 3.77 -5.36
N PHE A 53 -1.92 4.41 -4.96
CA PHE A 53 -3.24 3.78 -4.83
C PHE A 53 -3.73 3.11 -6.13
N ASP A 54 -3.84 3.86 -7.22
CA ASP A 54 -4.38 3.34 -8.48
C ASP A 54 -3.50 2.23 -9.05
N ALA A 55 -2.18 2.37 -8.92
CA ALA A 55 -1.22 1.36 -9.35
C ALA A 55 -1.38 0.06 -8.55
N LEU A 56 -1.58 0.16 -7.23
CA LEU A 56 -1.79 -1.00 -6.38
C LEU A 56 -3.14 -1.65 -6.69
N LEU A 57 -4.21 -0.86 -6.80
CA LEU A 57 -5.54 -1.35 -7.16
C LEU A 57 -5.54 -2.10 -8.50
N ALA A 58 -4.88 -1.54 -9.51
CA ALA A 58 -4.71 -2.19 -10.81
C ALA A 58 -3.88 -3.49 -10.70
N ARG A 59 -2.82 -3.50 -9.87
CA ARG A 59 -2.00 -4.70 -9.66
C ARG A 59 -2.79 -5.81 -8.96
N LEU A 60 -3.55 -5.49 -7.91
CA LEU A 60 -4.37 -6.44 -7.18
C LEU A 60 -5.42 -7.08 -8.09
N ARG A 61 -6.09 -6.30 -8.95
CA ARG A 61 -7.02 -6.82 -9.96
C ARG A 61 -6.33 -7.78 -10.94
N LYS A 62 -5.12 -7.45 -11.40
CA LYS A 62 -4.32 -8.35 -12.27
C LYS A 62 -3.91 -9.65 -11.58
N LEU A 63 -3.78 -9.66 -10.25
CA LEU A 63 -3.51 -10.85 -9.45
C LEU A 63 -4.77 -11.67 -9.13
N GLY A 64 -5.95 -11.24 -9.62
CA GLY A 64 -7.22 -11.95 -9.40
C GLY A 64 -7.93 -11.58 -8.10
N HIS A 65 -7.42 -10.59 -7.35
CA HIS A 65 -8.12 -10.07 -6.18
C HIS A 65 -9.28 -9.14 -6.59
N THR A 66 -10.26 -9.01 -5.69
CA THR A 66 -11.41 -8.10 -5.84
C THR A 66 -11.44 -7.08 -4.70
N PRO A 67 -10.57 -6.05 -4.71
CA PRO A 67 -10.50 -5.08 -3.62
C PRO A 67 -11.77 -4.24 -3.53
N LYS A 68 -12.30 -4.08 -2.32
CA LYS A 68 -13.32 -3.06 -2.02
C LYS A 68 -12.60 -1.73 -1.78
N VAL A 69 -13.07 -0.68 -2.45
CA VAL A 69 -12.62 0.70 -2.20
C VAL A 69 -13.63 1.36 -1.27
N VAL A 70 -13.13 1.97 -0.20
CA VAL A 70 -13.91 2.77 0.74
C VAL A 70 -13.29 4.16 0.72
N GLU A 71 -14.11 5.18 0.46
CA GLU A 71 -13.73 6.58 0.56
C GLU A 71 -14.28 7.09 1.90
N GLU A 72 -13.42 7.68 2.73
CA GLU A 72 -13.81 8.38 3.97
C GLU A 72 -13.91 9.89 3.73
#